data_AF-S5TG74-F1
#
_entry.id   AF-S5TG74-F1
#
_cell.length_a   1.000
_cell.length_b   1.000
_cell.length_c   1.000
_cell.angle_alpha   90.00
_cell.angle_beta   90.00
_cell.angle_gamma   90.00
#
_symmetry.space_group_name_H-M   'P 1'
#
loop_
_entity.id
_entity.type
_entity.pdbx_description
1 polymer ?
#
loop_
_entity_poly.entity_id
_entity_poly.type
_entity_poly.pdbx_seq_one_letter_code
_entity_poly.pdbx_strand_id
1 'polypeptide(L)'
;MSGTAQIYDAVLHPTKEEFTARYGAVVTLLGSYRLVDPADEAGIEIHIGRDAEGRLVQMPTTYRAEELDPAATFCSVDHSVLGTRWVSNALGDPVAVAQMIRTIVQGDDGAAYSNDSGPIVDVLGTGDPKAPEGEPGSVVEDLEVGKVKLQEYTRQRAVGTVEIGDHVRSFELRLPNLLQTERTVARGFTTPRMHLTATPKDERLGTDGLIVAELYWGDLV
;
A
#
# COMPACT_ATOMS: atom_id res chain seq x y z
N MET A 1 -13.56 -5.16 3.64
CA MET A 1 -14.07 -3.86 3.18
C MET A 1 -12.98 -2.83 3.37
N SER A 2 -12.53 -2.27 2.26
CA SER A 2 -11.52 -1.22 2.09
C SER A 2 -11.70 0.07 2.88
N GLY A 3 -12.89 0.34 3.41
CA GLY A 3 -13.17 1.46 4.31
C GLY A 3 -13.12 2.84 3.64
N THR A 4 -13.31 3.88 4.44
CA THR A 4 -13.22 5.28 3.99
C THR A 4 -12.06 5.99 4.68
N ALA A 5 -11.10 6.45 3.89
CA ALA A 5 -10.01 7.28 4.36
C ALA A 5 -10.52 8.71 4.63
N GLN A 6 -10.31 9.19 5.86
CA GLN A 6 -10.63 10.57 6.21
C GLN A 6 -9.62 11.52 5.56
N ILE A 7 -10.14 12.42 4.73
CA ILE A 7 -9.37 13.48 4.07
C ILE A 7 -9.69 14.80 4.75
N TYR A 8 -8.67 15.40 5.36
CA TYR A 8 -8.78 16.70 6.00
C TYR A 8 -8.41 17.80 5.01
N ASP A 9 -9.18 18.89 5.03
CA ASP A 9 -8.73 20.15 4.46
C ASP A 9 -7.65 20.75 5.37
N ALA A 10 -6.41 20.37 5.09
CA ALA A 10 -5.27 20.63 5.94
C ALA A 10 -4.09 21.20 5.18
N VAL A 11 -3.36 22.09 5.84
CA VAL A 11 -2.06 22.57 5.40
C VAL A 11 -0.99 21.76 6.12
N LEU A 12 -0.01 21.27 5.35
CA LEU A 12 1.12 20.50 5.85
C LEU A 12 2.42 21.29 5.66
N HIS A 13 3.27 21.26 6.68
CA HIS A 13 4.65 21.76 6.59
C HIS A 13 5.63 20.71 7.10
N PRO A 14 6.54 20.18 6.26
CA PRO A 14 6.59 20.36 4.80
C PRO A 14 5.33 19.84 4.09
N THR A 15 5.09 20.31 2.85
CA THR A 15 3.98 19.81 2.02
C THR A 15 4.24 18.38 1.55
N LYS A 16 3.20 17.72 1.01
CA LYS A 16 3.36 16.39 0.42
C LYS A 16 4.38 16.40 -0.70
N GLU A 17 4.28 17.36 -1.61
CA GLU A 17 5.21 17.53 -2.72
C GLU A 17 6.66 17.67 -2.24
N GLU A 18 6.88 18.49 -1.20
CA GLU A 18 8.21 18.74 -0.65
C GLU A 18 8.84 17.47 -0.08
N PHE A 19 8.13 16.71 0.76
CA PHE A 19 8.71 15.50 1.35
C PHE A 19 8.78 14.35 0.32
N THR A 20 7.82 14.22 -0.60
CA THR A 20 7.88 13.16 -1.63
C THR A 20 9.02 13.40 -2.61
N ALA A 21 9.30 14.67 -2.95
CA ALA A 21 10.46 15.02 -3.76
C ALA A 21 11.76 14.71 -3.02
N ARG A 22 11.86 15.09 -1.75
CA ARG A 22 13.07 14.93 -0.93
C ARG A 22 13.41 13.46 -0.64
N TYR A 23 12.41 12.65 -0.32
CA TYR A 23 12.63 11.30 0.22
C TYR A 23 12.22 10.16 -0.73
N GLY A 24 11.34 10.43 -1.69
CA GLY A 24 10.86 9.46 -2.68
C GLY A 24 11.34 9.73 -4.11
N ALA A 25 12.11 10.81 -4.32
CA ALA A 25 12.49 11.30 -5.65
C ALA A 25 11.30 11.57 -6.59
N VAL A 26 10.13 11.87 -6.02
CA VAL A 26 8.91 12.21 -6.77
C VAL A 26 8.92 13.71 -7.08
N VAL A 27 9.42 14.09 -8.25
CA VAL A 27 9.53 15.51 -8.65
C VAL A 27 8.19 16.10 -9.11
N THR A 28 7.29 15.26 -9.61
CA THR A 28 5.92 15.63 -9.97
C THR A 28 4.95 14.69 -9.28
N LEU A 29 4.34 15.14 -8.18
CA LEU A 29 3.29 14.39 -7.50
C LEU A 29 2.00 14.42 -8.34
N LEU A 30 1.45 13.24 -8.65
CA LEU A 30 0.23 13.13 -9.47
C LEU A 30 -1.01 12.87 -8.62
N GLY A 31 -0.85 12.13 -7.53
CA GLY A 31 -1.90 11.81 -6.58
C GLY A 31 -1.48 10.66 -5.66
N SER A 32 -2.46 10.01 -5.03
CA SER A 32 -2.22 8.89 -4.13
C SER A 32 -3.39 7.91 -4.14
N TYR A 33 -3.17 6.73 -3.55
CA TYR A 33 -4.23 5.86 -3.04
C TYR A 33 -4.00 5.59 -1.55
N ARG A 34 -5.03 5.13 -0.85
CA ARG A 34 -4.98 4.87 0.59
C ARG A 34 -5.53 3.50 0.93
N LEU A 35 -5.05 2.96 2.05
CA LEU A 35 -5.67 1.86 2.77
C LEU A 35 -6.10 2.39 4.15
N VAL A 36 -7.13 1.78 4.74
CA VAL A 36 -7.61 2.16 6.06
C VAL A 36 -7.06 1.20 7.10
N ASP A 37 -6.45 1.76 8.13
CA ASP A 37 -6.30 1.07 9.41
C ASP A 37 -7.58 1.24 10.23
N PRO A 38 -8.34 0.16 10.51
CA PRO A 38 -9.58 0.25 11.28
C PRO A 38 -9.39 0.75 12.72
N ALA A 39 -8.17 0.64 13.27
CA ALA A 39 -7.84 1.09 14.62
C ALA A 39 -7.39 2.57 14.67
N ASP A 40 -7.26 3.23 13.52
CA ASP A 40 -6.82 4.63 13.37
C ASP A 40 -5.45 4.92 14.03
N GLU A 41 -4.57 3.92 14.10
CA GLU A 41 -3.21 4.06 14.62
C GLU A 41 -2.26 4.65 13.57
N ALA A 42 -2.49 4.34 12.29
CA ALA A 42 -1.70 4.86 11.17
C ALA A 42 -2.55 5.23 9.95
N GLY A 43 -2.35 6.45 9.44
CA GLY A 43 -2.83 6.81 8.10
C GLY A 43 -1.93 6.19 7.04
N ILE A 44 -2.45 5.33 6.17
CA ILE A 44 -1.67 4.63 5.13
C ILE A 44 -1.94 5.28 3.77
N GLU A 45 -0.92 5.90 3.19
CA GLU A 45 -1.00 6.59 1.90
C GLU A 45 0.17 6.26 1.01
N ILE A 46 -0.11 5.90 -0.24
CA ILE A 46 0.89 5.59 -1.24
C ILE A 46 0.84 6.69 -2.31
N HIS A 47 1.87 7.52 -2.35
CA HIS A 47 2.00 8.60 -3.32
C HIS A 47 2.46 8.04 -4.66
N ILE A 48 1.86 8.50 -5.74
CA ILE A 48 2.23 8.17 -7.12
C ILE A 48 2.61 9.47 -7.83
N GLY A 49 3.73 9.44 -8.56
CA GLY A 49 4.16 10.57 -9.35
C GLY A 49 5.24 10.21 -10.34
N ARG A 50 5.96 11.21 -10.83
CA ARG A 50 7.09 11.03 -11.75
C ARG A 50 8.40 11.44 -11.11
N ASP A 51 9.45 10.71 -11.44
CA ASP A 51 10.83 11.09 -11.11
C ASP A 51 11.42 12.08 -12.14
N ALA A 52 12.68 12.47 -11.94
CA ALA A 52 13.38 13.42 -12.82
C ALA A 52 13.57 12.93 -14.26
N GLU A 53 13.48 11.61 -14.49
CA GLU A 53 13.56 10.99 -15.82
C GLU A 53 12.16 10.81 -16.43
N GLY A 54 11.11 11.28 -15.74
CA GLY A 54 9.72 11.17 -16.15
C GLY A 54 9.13 9.77 -15.95
N ARG A 55 9.82 8.86 -15.24
CA ARG A 55 9.31 7.50 -14.98
C ARG A 55 8.27 7.53 -13.88
N LEU A 56 7.27 6.64 -13.96
CA LEU A 56 6.23 6.53 -12.95
C LEU A 56 6.78 5.82 -11.71
N VAL A 57 6.67 6.47 -10.56
CA VAL A 57 7.19 5.99 -9.28
C VAL A 57 6.16 6.07 -8.17
N GLN A 58 6.29 5.22 -7.16
CA GLN A 58 5.51 5.28 -5.93
C GLN A 58 6.37 5.40 -4.67
N MET A 59 5.79 6.03 -3.65
CA MET A 59 6.37 6.19 -2.31
C MET A 59 5.31 5.84 -1.26
N PRO A 60 5.38 4.63 -0.66
CA PRO A 60 4.46 4.22 0.38
C PRO A 60 4.81 4.86 1.72
N THR A 61 3.83 5.52 2.34
CA THR A 61 4.01 6.28 3.58
C THR A 61 2.97 5.93 4.65
N THR A 62 3.38 6.05 5.91
CA THR A 62 2.46 6.13 7.05
C THR A 62 2.55 7.48 7.74
N TYR A 63 1.43 7.93 8.30
CA TYR A 63 1.35 9.08 9.19
C TYR A 63 0.92 8.63 10.58
N ARG A 64 1.76 8.83 11.59
CA ARG A 64 1.46 8.51 13.00
C ARG A 64 1.56 9.73 13.89
N ALA A 65 0.87 9.72 15.02
CA ALA A 65 0.98 10.78 16.03
C ALA A 65 2.35 10.77 16.74
N GLU A 66 3.01 9.61 16.81
CA GLU A 66 4.31 9.41 17.44
C GLU A 66 5.28 8.69 16.50
N GLU A 67 6.58 8.90 16.69
CA GLU A 67 7.62 8.25 15.90
C GLU A 67 7.68 6.76 16.27
N LEU A 68 7.41 5.88 15.29
CA LEU A 68 7.44 4.44 15.51
C LEU A 68 8.86 3.88 15.44
N ASP A 69 9.59 4.23 14.38
CA ASP A 69 10.95 3.79 14.12
C ASP A 69 11.74 4.90 13.41
N PRO A 70 12.77 5.47 14.05
CA PRO A 70 13.62 6.49 13.42
C PRO A 70 14.31 6.01 12.12
N ALA A 71 14.55 4.71 11.94
CA ALA A 71 15.14 4.17 10.72
C ALA A 71 14.14 4.10 9.55
N ALA A 72 12.84 4.04 9.84
CA ALA A 72 11.78 4.13 8.82
C ALA A 72 11.36 5.58 8.54
N THR A 73 11.52 6.47 9.53
CA THR A 73 11.06 7.85 9.51
C THR A 73 11.74 8.67 8.42
N PHE A 74 10.93 9.39 7.65
CA PHE A 74 11.40 10.37 6.68
C PHE A 74 11.53 11.75 7.33
N CYS A 75 10.44 12.23 7.93
CA CYS A 75 10.33 13.53 8.56
C CYS A 75 9.09 13.61 9.46
N SER A 76 9.03 14.65 10.29
CA SER A 76 7.78 15.11 10.87
C SER A 76 7.14 16.17 9.97
N VAL A 77 5.80 16.21 9.93
CA VAL A 77 5.00 17.26 9.31
C VAL A 77 4.10 17.91 10.36
N ASP A 78 3.99 19.23 10.33
CA ASP A 78 2.98 19.97 11.08
C ASP A 78 1.67 19.94 10.29
N HIS A 79 0.67 19.21 10.80
CA HIS A 79 -0.64 19.09 10.18
C HIS A 79 -1.62 20.05 10.88
N SER A 80 -2.19 21.00 10.14
CA SER A 80 -3.02 22.07 10.73
C SER A 80 -4.24 21.56 11.53
N VAL A 81 -4.80 20.41 11.16
CA VAL A 81 -5.91 19.76 11.88
C VAL A 81 -5.46 18.74 12.93
N LEU A 82 -4.46 17.90 12.61
CA LEU A 82 -4.10 16.71 13.38
C LEU A 82 -2.87 16.91 14.29
N GLY A 83 -2.26 18.09 14.28
CA GLY A 83 -1.00 18.37 14.96
C GLY A 83 0.21 17.75 14.26
N THR A 84 1.32 17.59 14.97
CA THR A 84 2.52 16.95 14.39
C THR A 84 2.25 15.50 14.02
N ARG A 85 2.71 15.09 12.83
CA ARG A 85 2.64 13.72 12.34
C ARG A 85 3.98 13.24 11.84
N TRP A 86 4.33 12.01 12.17
CA TRP A 86 5.55 11.36 11.73
C TRP A 86 5.29 10.62 10.43
N VAL A 87 5.93 11.09 9.35
CA VAL A 87 5.87 10.49 8.02
C VAL A 87 6.97 9.47 7.89
N SER A 88 6.61 8.19 7.72
CA SER A 88 7.55 7.07 7.69
C SER A 88 7.35 6.19 6.47
N ASN A 89 8.35 5.37 6.14
CA ASN A 89 8.20 4.31 5.14
C ASN A 89 7.18 3.29 5.62
N ALA A 90 6.10 3.09 4.85
CA ALA A 90 5.03 2.18 5.27
C ALA A 90 5.50 0.74 5.48
N LEU A 91 6.57 0.32 4.80
CA LEU A 91 7.13 -1.03 4.96
C LEU A 91 7.88 -1.24 6.29
N GLY A 92 8.17 -0.16 7.02
CA GLY A 92 8.64 -0.21 8.40
C GLY A 92 7.52 -0.15 9.44
N ASP A 93 6.25 -0.06 9.01
CA ASP A 93 5.10 0.01 9.90
C ASP A 93 4.29 -1.30 9.84
N PRO A 94 4.26 -2.10 10.94
CA PRO A 94 3.51 -3.36 10.97
C PRO A 94 2.02 -3.21 10.65
N VAL A 95 1.40 -2.07 10.98
CA VAL A 95 -0.02 -1.81 10.70
C VAL A 95 -0.24 -1.68 9.20
N ALA A 96 0.61 -0.90 8.52
CA ALA A 96 0.50 -0.72 7.08
C ALA A 96 0.78 -2.03 6.32
N VAL A 97 1.77 -2.79 6.76
CA VAL A 97 2.08 -4.10 6.18
C VAL A 97 0.92 -5.08 6.36
N ALA A 98 0.29 -5.10 7.54
CA ALA A 98 -0.90 -5.93 7.80
C ALA A 98 -2.05 -5.56 6.85
N GLN A 99 -2.34 -4.26 6.67
CA GLN A 99 -3.41 -3.84 5.76
C GLN A 99 -3.10 -4.13 4.29
N MET A 100 -1.86 -3.97 3.84
CA MET A 100 -1.46 -4.36 2.48
C MET A 100 -1.63 -5.86 2.25
N ILE A 101 -1.18 -6.70 3.20
CA ILE A 101 -1.39 -8.15 3.15
C ILE A 101 -2.88 -8.46 3.11
N ARG A 102 -3.67 -7.88 4.00
CA ARG A 102 -5.13 -8.07 4.08
C ARG A 102 -5.82 -7.74 2.75
N THR A 103 -5.54 -6.57 2.18
CA THR A 103 -6.12 -6.15 0.90
C THR A 103 -5.79 -7.15 -0.20
N ILE A 104 -4.54 -7.60 -0.29
CA ILE A 104 -4.10 -8.57 -1.29
C ILE A 104 -4.82 -9.92 -1.13
N VAL A 105 -4.82 -10.48 0.09
CA VAL A 105 -5.29 -11.86 0.32
C VAL A 105 -6.81 -11.99 0.31
N GLN A 106 -7.52 -10.92 0.68
CA GLN A 106 -8.98 -10.89 0.66
C GLN A 106 -9.56 -10.42 -0.68
N GLY A 107 -8.71 -10.04 -1.64
CA GLY A 107 -9.17 -9.49 -2.91
C GLY A 107 -9.93 -8.17 -2.74
N ASP A 108 -9.57 -7.39 -1.72
CA ASP A 108 -10.27 -6.14 -1.37
C ASP A 108 -9.72 -4.98 -2.21
N ASP A 109 -10.48 -3.89 -2.25
CA ASP A 109 -10.10 -2.67 -2.95
C ASP A 109 -9.38 -1.64 -2.05
N GLY A 110 -9.01 -0.50 -2.64
CA GLY A 110 -8.48 0.66 -1.93
C GLY A 110 -9.57 1.48 -1.25
N ALA A 111 -9.17 2.34 -0.32
CA ALA A 111 -10.10 3.17 0.43
C ALA A 111 -10.78 4.24 -0.45
N ALA A 112 -12.08 4.45 -0.24
CA ALA A 112 -12.77 5.66 -0.71
C ALA A 112 -12.30 6.89 0.10
N TYR A 113 -12.41 8.09 -0.47
CA TYR A 113 -11.98 9.34 0.18
C TYR A 113 -13.21 10.10 0.70
N SER A 114 -13.19 10.54 1.96
CA SER A 114 -14.33 11.20 2.61
C SER A 114 -14.76 12.53 2.00
N ASN A 115 -13.95 13.12 1.12
CA ASN A 115 -14.19 14.38 0.44
C ASN A 115 -14.50 14.22 -1.06
N ASP A 116 -14.74 12.99 -1.52
CA ASP A 116 -15.06 12.64 -2.90
C ASP A 116 -13.97 12.94 -3.96
N SER A 117 -12.77 13.39 -3.56
CA SER A 117 -11.68 13.63 -4.53
C SER A 117 -11.14 12.34 -5.13
N GLY A 118 -11.33 11.22 -4.42
CA GLY A 118 -10.96 9.86 -4.83
C GLY A 118 -9.45 9.60 -4.94
N PRO A 119 -9.06 8.32 -5.07
CA PRO A 119 -7.69 7.94 -5.35
C PRO A 119 -7.34 8.14 -6.84
N ILE A 120 -6.06 8.32 -7.14
CA ILE A 120 -5.55 8.46 -8.52
C ILE A 120 -5.55 7.13 -9.31
N VAL A 121 -5.65 6.01 -8.59
CA VAL A 121 -5.78 4.65 -9.12
C VAL A 121 -6.81 3.88 -8.29
N ASP A 122 -7.53 2.96 -8.92
CA ASP A 122 -8.28 1.92 -8.20
C ASP A 122 -7.38 0.73 -7.97
N VAL A 123 -7.12 0.39 -6.70
CA VAL A 123 -6.32 -0.79 -6.36
C VAL A 123 -7.22 -1.98 -6.04
N LEU A 124 -6.77 -3.17 -6.41
CA LEU A 124 -7.49 -4.42 -6.17
C LEU A 124 -6.52 -5.55 -5.83
N GLY A 125 -6.76 -6.24 -4.72
CA GLY A 125 -6.03 -7.46 -4.38
C GLY A 125 -6.43 -8.62 -5.28
N THR A 126 -5.52 -9.57 -5.52
CA THR A 126 -5.84 -10.77 -6.32
C THR A 126 -6.76 -11.76 -5.62
N GLY A 127 -6.83 -11.74 -4.28
CA GLY A 127 -7.43 -12.82 -3.49
C GLY A 127 -6.57 -14.09 -3.47
N ASP A 128 -7.00 -15.11 -2.73
CA ASP A 128 -6.37 -16.45 -2.75
C ASP A 128 -6.75 -17.18 -4.05
N PRO A 129 -5.78 -17.50 -4.93
CA PRO A 129 -6.03 -18.23 -6.17
C PRO A 129 -6.48 -19.69 -5.97
N LYS A 130 -6.43 -20.23 -4.75
CA LYS A 130 -6.98 -21.53 -4.39
C LYS A 130 -8.43 -21.46 -3.89
N ALA A 131 -9.02 -20.27 -3.81
CA ALA A 131 -10.46 -20.13 -3.62
C ALA A 131 -11.18 -20.83 -4.79
N PRO A 132 -12.18 -21.69 -4.54
CA PRO A 132 -12.83 -22.44 -5.61
C PRO A 132 -13.43 -21.49 -6.67
N GLU A 133 -13.05 -21.70 -7.93
CA GLU A 133 -13.59 -20.97 -9.09
C GLU A 133 -15.11 -21.25 -9.21
N GLY A 134 -15.93 -20.20 -9.22
CA GLY A 134 -17.35 -20.31 -9.61
C GLY A 134 -18.38 -19.70 -8.68
N GLU A 135 -18.01 -19.14 -7.54
CA GLU A 135 -18.90 -18.30 -6.74
C GLU A 135 -18.47 -16.83 -6.84
N PRO A 136 -19.28 -15.93 -7.41
CA PRO A 136 -19.02 -14.49 -7.36
C PRO A 136 -18.94 -14.06 -5.89
N GLY A 137 -17.78 -13.59 -5.44
CA GLY A 137 -17.58 -13.20 -4.05
C GLY A 137 -17.04 -14.32 -3.14
N SER A 138 -16.29 -15.30 -3.65
CA SER A 138 -15.44 -16.18 -2.81
C SER A 138 -14.25 -15.42 -2.19
N VAL A 139 -14.57 -14.32 -1.51
CA VAL A 139 -13.80 -13.80 -0.38
C VAL A 139 -13.65 -14.99 0.56
N VAL A 140 -12.44 -15.28 1.01
CA VAL A 140 -12.32 -16.09 2.22
C VAL A 140 -12.78 -15.18 3.35
N GLU A 141 -14.11 -15.09 3.56
CA GLU A 141 -14.77 -14.12 4.45
C GLU A 141 -14.21 -14.18 5.89
N ASP A 142 -13.55 -15.29 6.24
CA ASP A 142 -12.98 -15.56 7.57
C ASP A 142 -11.44 -15.57 7.62
N LEU A 143 -10.72 -15.15 6.57
CA LEU A 143 -9.25 -15.13 6.59
C LEU A 143 -8.79 -13.86 7.31
N GLU A 144 -8.82 -13.93 8.65
CA GLU A 144 -8.39 -12.86 9.54
C GLU A 144 -6.88 -12.65 9.43
N VAL A 145 -6.48 -11.47 8.96
CA VAL A 145 -5.09 -11.01 9.02
C VAL A 145 -4.87 -10.33 10.35
N GLY A 146 -4.13 -10.99 11.22
CA GLY A 146 -3.80 -10.53 12.56
C GLY A 146 -2.48 -9.77 12.61
N LYS A 147 -1.74 -9.96 13.70
CA LYS A 147 -0.54 -9.18 13.99
C LYS A 147 0.60 -9.48 13.03
N VAL A 148 1.26 -8.42 12.55
CA VAL A 148 2.53 -8.49 11.82
C VAL A 148 3.70 -8.27 12.77
N LYS A 149 4.73 -9.11 12.64
CA LYS A 149 6.05 -8.91 13.26
C LYS A 149 7.11 -8.80 12.17
N LEU A 150 7.65 -7.61 11.99
CA LEU A 150 8.73 -7.35 11.04
C LEU A 150 10.06 -7.92 11.55
N GLN A 151 10.78 -8.60 10.67
CA GLN A 151 12.16 -9.06 10.88
C GLN A 151 13.15 -8.12 10.19
N GLU A 152 12.84 -7.72 8.96
CA GLU A 152 13.60 -6.73 8.19
C GLU A 152 12.69 -5.92 7.28
N TYR A 153 13.10 -4.70 6.97
CA TYR A 153 12.48 -3.91 5.93
C TYR A 153 13.49 -3.02 5.20
N THR A 154 13.16 -2.66 3.97
CA THR A 154 13.84 -1.66 3.14
C THR A 154 12.79 -0.69 2.61
N ARG A 155 13.19 0.23 1.73
CA ARG A 155 12.24 1.13 1.03
C ARG A 155 11.25 0.38 0.13
N GLN A 156 11.54 -0.84 -0.31
CA GLN A 156 10.72 -1.59 -1.28
C GLN A 156 10.37 -3.01 -0.84
N ARG A 157 10.81 -3.47 0.34
CA ARG A 157 10.58 -4.84 0.82
C ARG A 157 10.36 -4.86 2.33
N ALA A 158 9.42 -5.68 2.79
CA ALA A 158 9.25 -6.04 4.19
C ALA A 158 9.23 -7.58 4.30
N VAL A 159 9.92 -8.11 5.30
CA VAL A 159 9.92 -9.55 5.62
C VAL A 159 9.62 -9.72 7.09
N GLY A 160 8.82 -10.72 7.40
CA GLY A 160 8.45 -11.02 8.76
C GLY A 160 7.47 -12.16 8.85
N THR A 161 6.72 -12.18 9.94
CA THR A 161 5.62 -13.13 10.16
C THR A 161 4.31 -12.39 10.33
N VAL A 162 3.23 -13.01 9.89
CA VAL A 162 1.86 -12.50 10.07
C VAL A 162 0.96 -13.62 10.57
N GLU A 163 0.05 -13.27 11.46
CA GLU A 163 -1.03 -14.16 11.90
C GLU A 163 -2.12 -14.21 10.82
N ILE A 164 -2.49 -15.41 10.39
CA ILE A 164 -3.51 -15.70 9.38
C ILE A 164 -4.42 -16.80 9.93
N GLY A 165 -5.62 -16.42 10.38
CA GLY A 165 -6.44 -17.28 11.22
C GLY A 165 -5.65 -17.79 12.42
N ASP A 166 -5.62 -19.11 12.63
CA ASP A 166 -4.87 -19.74 13.74
C ASP A 166 -3.37 -19.98 13.46
N HIS A 167 -2.86 -19.56 12.30
CA HIS A 167 -1.50 -19.89 11.88
C HIS A 167 -0.61 -18.65 11.82
N VAL A 168 0.66 -18.82 12.17
CA VAL A 168 1.70 -17.83 11.88
C VAL A 168 2.41 -18.23 10.60
N ARG A 169 2.51 -17.29 9.66
CA ARG A 169 3.16 -17.53 8.38
C ARG A 169 4.24 -16.50 8.09
N SER A 170 5.36 -16.96 7.55
CA SER A 170 6.40 -16.05 7.03
C SER A 170 5.93 -15.40 5.74
N PHE A 171 6.28 -14.13 5.55
CA PHE A 171 5.97 -13.39 4.32
C PHE A 171 7.15 -12.57 3.84
N GLU A 172 7.13 -12.28 2.54
CA GLU A 172 7.87 -11.21 1.91
C GLU A 172 6.90 -10.35 1.10
N LEU A 173 6.79 -9.08 1.47
CA LEU A 173 5.98 -8.08 0.77
C LEU A 173 6.92 -7.16 0.00
N ARG A 174 6.66 -6.95 -1.30
CA ARG A 174 7.42 -6.04 -2.16
C ARG A 174 6.55 -4.93 -2.69
N LEU A 175 6.97 -3.68 -2.53
CA LEU A 175 6.38 -2.52 -3.20
C LEU A 175 7.44 -1.88 -4.09
N PRO A 176 7.39 -2.09 -5.42
CA PRO A 176 8.40 -1.55 -6.31
C PRO A 176 8.33 -0.02 -6.30
N ASN A 177 9.48 0.67 -6.24
CA ASN A 177 9.49 2.12 -6.40
C ASN A 177 9.14 2.52 -7.84
N LEU A 178 9.74 1.85 -8.84
CA LEU A 178 9.44 2.07 -10.25
C LEU A 178 8.21 1.24 -10.63
N LEU A 179 7.12 1.92 -11.01
CA LEU A 179 5.89 1.27 -11.43
C LEU A 179 6.03 0.79 -12.88
N GLN A 180 5.65 -0.46 -13.12
CA GLN A 180 5.65 -1.07 -14.43
C GLN A 180 4.23 -1.46 -14.83
N THR A 181 3.94 -1.36 -16.12
CA THR A 181 2.74 -1.92 -16.73
C THR A 181 2.63 -3.41 -16.43
N GLU A 182 1.45 -3.83 -16.01
CA GLU A 182 1.04 -5.22 -15.95
C GLU A 182 1.14 -5.83 -17.36
N ARG A 183 2.15 -6.66 -17.58
CA ARG A 183 2.28 -7.41 -18.83
C ARG A 183 1.53 -8.72 -18.69
N THR A 184 0.36 -8.83 -19.30
CA THR A 184 -0.30 -10.12 -19.49
C THR A 184 0.52 -10.95 -20.48
N VAL A 185 1.38 -11.84 -19.97
CA VAL A 185 2.15 -12.73 -20.83
C VAL A 185 1.18 -13.76 -21.41
N ALA A 186 0.98 -13.74 -22.73
CA ALA A 186 0.20 -14.76 -23.42
C ALA A 186 0.88 -16.13 -23.27
N ARG A 187 0.16 -17.07 -22.62
CA ARG A 187 0.46 -18.49 -22.40
C ARG A 187 1.60 -18.83 -21.43
N GLY A 188 1.23 -19.61 -20.41
CA GLY A 188 2.07 -20.68 -19.86
C GLY A 188 2.47 -20.50 -18.40
N PHE A 189 1.83 -21.29 -17.53
CA PHE A 189 2.28 -21.68 -16.18
C PHE A 189 2.95 -20.58 -15.36
N THR A 190 2.16 -19.64 -14.86
CA THR A 190 2.55 -18.79 -13.73
C THR A 190 1.93 -19.37 -12.48
N THR A 191 2.74 -19.70 -11.48
CA THR A 191 2.24 -19.83 -10.10
C THR A 191 1.42 -18.57 -9.81
N PRO A 192 0.18 -18.68 -9.34
CA PRO A 192 -0.63 -17.48 -9.13
C PRO A 192 0.06 -16.61 -8.07
N ARG A 193 0.55 -15.46 -8.53
CA ARG A 193 1.24 -14.49 -7.68
C ARG A 193 0.18 -13.64 -7.01
N MET A 194 0.23 -13.56 -5.68
CA MET A 194 -0.61 -12.60 -4.99
C MET A 194 -0.01 -11.22 -5.16
N HIS A 195 -0.83 -10.29 -5.61
CA HIS A 195 -0.40 -8.92 -5.84
C HIS A 195 -1.54 -7.95 -5.60
N LEU A 196 -1.17 -6.68 -5.51
CA LEU A 196 -2.09 -5.56 -5.57
C LEU A 196 -1.93 -4.93 -6.97
N THR A 197 -2.98 -4.98 -7.77
CA THR A 197 -3.02 -4.25 -9.05
C THR A 197 -3.54 -2.84 -8.82
N ALA A 198 -3.28 -1.95 -9.77
CA ALA A 198 -3.81 -0.60 -9.80
C ALA A 198 -4.27 -0.23 -11.21
N THR A 199 -5.54 0.15 -11.35
CA THR A 199 -6.13 0.68 -12.59
C THR A 199 -6.09 2.21 -12.55
N PRO A 200 -5.40 2.87 -13.50
CA PRO A 200 -5.38 4.34 -13.59
C PRO A 200 -6.76 4.99 -13.71
N LYS A 201 -6.99 6.04 -12.93
CA LYS A 201 -8.15 6.96 -13.07
C LYS A 201 -7.80 8.28 -13.76
N ASP A 202 -6.51 8.50 -14.01
CA ASP A 202 -5.97 9.74 -14.54
C ASP A 202 -5.10 9.45 -15.75
N GLU A 203 -5.38 10.12 -16.87
CA GLU A 203 -4.68 9.92 -18.14
C GLU A 203 -3.17 10.19 -18.04
N ARG A 204 -2.73 10.99 -17.07
CA ARG A 204 -1.31 11.27 -16.81
C ARG A 204 -0.54 10.02 -16.36
N LEU A 205 -1.22 8.96 -15.92
CA LEU A 205 -0.62 7.67 -15.56
C LEU A 205 -0.55 6.68 -16.73
N GLY A 206 -1.24 6.95 -17.84
CA GLY A 206 -1.48 5.97 -18.91
C GLY A 206 -2.73 5.12 -18.65
N THR A 207 -3.01 4.17 -19.54
CA THR A 207 -4.24 3.34 -19.49
C THR A 207 -3.98 1.91 -19.03
N ASP A 208 -2.72 1.49 -18.95
CA ASP A 208 -2.39 0.12 -18.60
C ASP A 208 -2.51 -0.11 -17.09
N GLY A 209 -2.95 -1.30 -16.68
CA GLY A 209 -2.88 -1.73 -15.29
C GLY A 209 -1.44 -1.73 -14.78
N LEU A 210 -1.26 -1.53 -13.48
CA LEU A 210 0.04 -1.50 -12.80
C LEU A 210 0.07 -2.57 -11.72
N ILE A 211 1.24 -3.17 -11.46
CA ILE A 211 1.46 -3.97 -10.25
C ILE A 211 2.11 -3.06 -9.21
N VAL A 212 1.40 -2.77 -8.12
CA VAL A 212 1.84 -1.84 -7.06
C VAL A 212 2.37 -2.54 -5.81
N ALA A 213 2.01 -3.81 -5.59
CA ALA A 213 2.62 -4.64 -4.56
C ALA A 213 2.60 -6.12 -4.95
N GLU A 214 3.57 -6.90 -4.49
CA GLU A 214 3.59 -8.36 -4.61
C GLU A 214 3.79 -8.99 -3.23
N LEU A 215 3.01 -10.03 -2.94
CA LEU A 215 3.10 -10.80 -1.70
C LEU A 215 3.55 -12.22 -1.99
N TYR A 216 4.62 -12.61 -1.32
CA TYR A 216 5.19 -13.96 -1.36
C TYR A 216 5.06 -14.57 0.02
N TRP A 217 4.50 -15.77 0.08
CA TRP A 217 4.47 -16.51 1.31
C TRP A 217 5.70 -17.41 1.44
N GLY A 218 6.29 -17.40 2.64
CA GLY A 218 7.19 -18.46 3.07
C GLY A 218 6.44 -19.65 3.66
N ASP A 219 7.23 -20.53 4.25
CA ASP A 219 6.74 -21.69 4.99
C ASP A 219 5.97 -21.26 6.25
N LEU A 220 5.13 -22.18 6.76
CA LEU A 220 4.52 -22.04 8.08
C LEU A 220 5.63 -22.12 9.15
N VAL A 221 5.52 -21.28 10.17
CA VAL A 221 6.52 -21.17 11.25
C VAL A 221 6.11 -21.97 12.46
#